data_AF-A0A4R2GYT6-F1
#
_entry.id   AF-A0A4R2GYT6-F1
#
_cell.length_a   1.000
_cell.length_b   1.000
_cell.length_c   1.000
_cell.angle_alpha   90.00
_cell.angle_beta   90.00
_cell.angle_gamma   90.00
#
_symmetry.space_group_name_H-M   'P 1'
#
loop_
_entity.id
_entity.type
_entity.pdbx_description
1 polymer ?
#
loop_
_entity_poly.entity_id
_entity_poly.type
_entity_poly.pdbx_seq_one_letter_code
_entity_poly.pdbx_strand_id
1 'polypeptide(L)'
;MFSAGRELEDRGRVEDLPAIEEWYRKAAAAGSAEAMGRLGLLLEGRTRARMEDRLVYSGDFMEAARWYRQAVSAGDSWAAFALGRLYSDKLDDWATAEVWYRRAAADGRWQAEERLKEGPPGAVRRQREDAMFDQSASDQPRPNAGTAAAGSSCLMIVVLVSVLPMLALLLSFNPL
;
A
#
# COMPACT_ATOMS: atom_id res chain seq x y z
N MET A 1 8.48 -36.26 -1.61
CA MET A 1 7.17 -35.58 -1.73
C MET A 1 7.40 -34.09 -1.96
N PHE A 2 7.69 -33.30 -0.93
CA PHE A 2 7.92 -31.85 -1.04
C PHE A 2 8.95 -31.45 -2.11
N SER A 3 10.05 -32.19 -2.22
CA SER A 3 11.13 -31.99 -3.20
C SER A 3 10.68 -31.98 -4.67
N ALA A 4 9.61 -32.70 -5.04
CA ALA A 4 9.13 -32.72 -6.42
C ALA A 4 8.39 -31.43 -6.79
N GLY A 5 7.66 -30.83 -5.84
CA GLY A 5 7.07 -29.50 -6.01
C GLY A 5 8.13 -28.41 -6.10
N ARG A 6 9.20 -28.51 -5.28
CA ARG A 6 10.38 -27.64 -5.35
C ARG A 6 11.05 -27.69 -6.72
N GLU A 7 11.35 -28.88 -7.23
CA GLU A 7 12.02 -29.05 -8.54
C GLU A 7 11.19 -28.45 -9.69
N LEU A 8 9.87 -28.62 -9.68
CA LEU A 8 8.98 -27.98 -10.65
C LEU A 8 8.93 -26.45 -10.48
N GLU A 9 8.95 -25.94 -9.24
CA GLU A 9 9.01 -24.50 -8.95
C GLU A 9 10.33 -23.87 -9.41
N ASP A 10 11.44 -24.59 -9.24
CA ASP A 10 12.79 -24.18 -9.61
C ASP A 10 13.01 -24.20 -11.14
N ARG A 11 12.19 -24.95 -11.91
CA ARG A 11 12.11 -24.87 -13.39
C ARG A 11 11.41 -23.59 -13.88
N GLY A 12 10.68 -22.88 -13.02
CA GLY A 12 10.13 -21.55 -13.31
C GLY A 12 8.96 -21.49 -14.31
N ARG A 13 8.34 -22.61 -14.69
CA ARG A 13 7.31 -22.66 -15.73
C ARG A 13 5.90 -22.47 -15.19
N VAL A 14 5.13 -21.59 -15.83
CA VAL A 14 3.73 -21.28 -15.47
C VAL A 14 2.82 -22.50 -15.71
N GLU A 15 3.13 -23.31 -16.72
CA GLU A 15 2.43 -24.56 -17.04
C GLU A 15 2.55 -25.61 -15.93
N ASP A 16 3.64 -25.60 -15.14
CA ASP A 16 3.89 -26.58 -14.09
C ASP A 16 3.17 -26.23 -12.77
N LEU A 17 2.57 -25.04 -12.65
CA LEU A 17 1.86 -24.55 -11.45
C LEU A 17 0.80 -25.53 -10.87
N PRO A 18 -0.06 -26.20 -11.66
CA PRO A 18 -1.05 -27.14 -11.11
C PRO A 18 -0.40 -28.37 -10.46
N ALA A 19 0.71 -28.85 -11.03
CA ALA A 19 1.48 -29.96 -10.48
C ALA A 19 2.24 -29.55 -9.20
N ILE A 20 2.76 -28.31 -9.16
CA ILE A 20 3.34 -27.72 -7.94
C ILE A 20 2.28 -27.64 -6.83
N GLU A 21 1.05 -27.22 -7.14
CA GLU A 21 -0.08 -27.15 -6.19
C GLU A 21 -0.44 -28.53 -5.63
N GLU A 22 -0.51 -29.55 -6.48
CA GLU A 22 -0.77 -30.93 -6.07
C GLU A 22 0.33 -31.47 -5.14
N TRP A 23 1.61 -31.24 -5.47
CA TRP A 23 2.73 -31.67 -4.64
C TRP A 23 2.79 -30.94 -3.30
N TYR A 24 2.52 -29.63 -3.28
CA TYR A 24 2.50 -28.86 -2.03
C TYR A 24 1.26 -29.16 -1.18
N ARG A 25 0.07 -29.41 -1.75
CA ARG A 25 -1.08 -29.94 -0.98
C ARG A 25 -0.78 -31.32 -0.38
N LYS A 26 -0.18 -32.24 -1.15
CA LYS A 26 0.24 -33.56 -0.62
C LYS A 26 1.25 -33.44 0.52
N ALA A 27 2.26 -32.58 0.39
CA ALA A 27 3.28 -32.39 1.42
C ALA A 27 2.75 -31.64 2.66
N ALA A 28 1.84 -30.67 2.47
CA ALA A 28 1.15 -29.97 3.56
C ALA A 28 0.20 -30.90 4.33
N ALA A 29 -0.54 -31.78 3.65
CA ALA A 29 -1.34 -32.83 4.28
C ALA A 29 -0.48 -33.84 5.07
N ALA A 30 0.77 -34.06 4.66
CA ALA A 30 1.77 -34.82 5.41
C ALA A 30 2.48 -34.03 6.54
N GLY A 31 1.99 -32.83 6.89
CA GLY A 31 2.48 -32.02 8.01
C GLY A 31 3.71 -31.15 7.73
N SER A 32 4.16 -31.01 6.48
CA SER A 32 5.34 -30.19 6.16
C SER A 32 5.03 -28.69 6.24
N ALA A 33 5.64 -28.00 7.20
CA ALA A 33 5.48 -26.56 7.41
C ALA A 33 5.94 -25.72 6.20
N GLU A 34 7.10 -26.02 5.58
CA GLU A 34 7.55 -25.33 4.36
C GLU A 34 6.56 -25.55 3.20
N ALA A 35 5.94 -26.73 3.09
CA ALA A 35 4.93 -27.00 2.07
C ALA A 35 3.65 -26.17 2.30
N MET A 36 3.21 -26.01 3.55
CA MET A 36 2.08 -25.12 3.89
C MET A 36 2.41 -23.65 3.55
N GLY A 37 3.63 -23.18 3.87
CA GLY A 37 4.10 -21.84 3.52
C GLY A 37 4.17 -21.60 2.00
N ARG A 38 4.68 -22.57 1.22
CA ARG A 38 4.75 -22.47 -0.25
C ARG A 38 3.39 -22.63 -0.93
N LEU A 39 2.50 -23.44 -0.38
CA LEU A 39 1.11 -23.50 -0.84
C LEU A 39 0.40 -22.16 -0.61
N GLY A 40 0.66 -21.49 0.52
CA GLY A 40 0.22 -20.11 0.76
C GLY A 40 0.71 -19.13 -0.31
N LEU A 41 2.00 -19.15 -0.66
CA LEU A 41 2.58 -18.33 -1.75
C LEU A 41 1.93 -18.57 -3.12
N LEU A 42 1.61 -19.84 -3.40
CA LEU A 42 1.03 -20.27 -4.67
C LEU A 42 -0.43 -19.84 -4.79
N LEU A 43 -1.23 -20.06 -3.74
CA LEU A 43 -2.64 -19.67 -3.66
C LEU A 43 -2.82 -18.14 -3.55
N GLU A 44 -1.88 -17.44 -2.92
CA GLU A 44 -1.81 -15.97 -2.95
C GLU A 44 -1.54 -15.46 -4.39
N GLY A 45 -0.99 -16.30 -5.28
CA GLY A 45 -0.63 -15.95 -6.66
C GLY A 45 0.79 -15.40 -6.83
N ARG A 46 1.54 -15.24 -5.73
CA ARG A 46 2.94 -14.73 -5.76
C ARG A 46 3.86 -15.63 -6.58
N THR A 47 3.71 -16.96 -6.49
CA THR A 47 4.54 -17.90 -7.27
C THR A 47 4.32 -17.73 -8.78
N ARG A 48 3.06 -17.59 -9.22
CA ARG A 48 2.72 -17.29 -10.62
C ARG A 48 3.33 -15.97 -11.07
N ALA A 49 3.11 -14.90 -10.30
CA ALA A 49 3.60 -13.58 -10.67
C ALA A 49 5.14 -13.48 -10.72
N ARG A 50 5.86 -14.26 -9.89
CA ARG A 50 7.32 -14.40 -10.00
C ARG A 50 7.76 -15.10 -11.30
N MET A 51 7.00 -16.08 -11.78
CA MET A 51 7.28 -16.79 -13.04
C MET A 51 6.88 -15.99 -14.28
N GLU A 52 5.86 -15.13 -14.17
CA GLU A 52 5.40 -14.25 -15.26
C GLU A 52 6.10 -12.88 -15.30
N ASP A 53 7.06 -12.61 -14.40
CA ASP A 53 7.70 -11.31 -14.15
C ASP A 53 6.71 -10.14 -13.94
N ARG A 54 5.76 -10.34 -13.02
CA ARG A 54 4.68 -9.39 -12.72
C ARG A 54 4.77 -8.85 -11.30
N LEU A 55 4.76 -7.53 -11.18
CA LEU A 55 4.67 -6.79 -9.91
C LEU A 55 3.33 -7.00 -9.18
N VAL A 56 2.26 -7.31 -9.93
CA VAL A 56 0.90 -7.47 -9.41
C VAL A 56 0.47 -8.93 -9.51
N TYR A 57 -0.13 -9.43 -8.43
CA TYR A 57 -0.57 -10.81 -8.27
C TYR A 57 -1.98 -10.88 -7.67
N SER A 58 -2.68 -11.97 -7.96
CA SER A 58 -4.02 -12.28 -7.43
C SER A 58 -4.23 -13.80 -7.28
N GLY A 59 -5.09 -14.18 -6.34
CA GLY A 59 -5.39 -15.57 -6.00
C GLY A 59 -6.37 -15.66 -4.82
N ASP A 60 -6.55 -16.85 -4.23
CA ASP A 60 -7.37 -17.01 -3.02
C ASP A 60 -6.55 -16.61 -1.78
N PHE A 61 -6.60 -15.33 -1.44
CA PHE A 61 -6.03 -14.78 -0.21
C PHE A 61 -6.61 -15.42 1.06
N MET A 62 -7.85 -15.90 1.04
CA MET A 62 -8.46 -16.52 2.21
C MET A 62 -8.01 -17.97 2.40
N GLU A 63 -7.73 -18.73 1.33
CA GLU A 63 -7.06 -20.04 1.45
C GLU A 63 -5.57 -19.87 1.79
N ALA A 64 -4.86 -18.93 1.16
CA ALA A 64 -3.49 -18.60 1.51
C ALA A 64 -3.33 -18.25 2.99
N ALA A 65 -4.25 -17.43 3.54
CA ALA A 65 -4.28 -17.10 4.96
C ALA A 65 -4.49 -18.33 5.87
N ARG A 66 -5.29 -19.32 5.44
CA ARG A 66 -5.46 -20.59 6.19
C ARG A 66 -4.16 -21.38 6.23
N TRP A 67 -3.52 -21.60 5.08
CA TRP A 67 -2.27 -22.35 5.00
C TRP A 67 -1.10 -21.66 5.69
N TYR A 68 -0.97 -20.34 5.61
CA TYR A 68 0.04 -19.60 6.37
C TYR A 68 -0.16 -19.76 7.89
N ARG A 69 -1.40 -19.71 8.42
CA ARG A 69 -1.66 -19.99 9.85
C ARG A 69 -1.25 -21.41 10.23
N GLN A 70 -1.54 -22.40 9.38
CA GLN A 70 -1.15 -23.80 9.63
C GLN A 70 0.37 -23.98 9.60
N ALA A 71 1.06 -23.33 8.65
CA ALA A 71 2.52 -23.30 8.58
C ALA A 71 3.14 -22.73 9.86
N VAL A 72 2.62 -21.59 10.35
CA VAL A 72 3.04 -20.98 11.63
C VAL A 72 2.78 -21.90 12.83
N SER A 73 1.63 -22.59 12.86
CA SER A 73 1.33 -23.61 13.87
C SER A 73 2.25 -24.83 13.80
N ALA A 74 2.78 -25.15 12.61
CA ALA A 74 3.74 -26.23 12.36
C ALA A 74 5.22 -25.79 12.48
N GLY A 75 5.48 -24.54 12.89
CA GLY A 75 6.83 -24.03 13.17
C GLY A 75 7.50 -23.20 12.05
N ASP A 76 6.81 -22.90 10.95
CA ASP A 76 7.34 -21.98 9.92
C ASP A 76 7.19 -20.51 10.35
N SER A 77 8.26 -19.93 10.90
CA SER A 77 8.34 -18.51 11.24
C SER A 77 8.49 -17.58 10.01
N TRP A 78 8.65 -18.10 8.79
CA TRP A 78 8.54 -17.27 7.58
C TRP A 78 7.07 -17.01 7.23
N ALA A 79 6.19 -18.01 7.39
CA ALA A 79 4.76 -17.85 7.17
C ALA A 79 4.10 -16.79 8.07
N ALA A 80 4.65 -16.48 9.26
CA ALA A 80 4.15 -15.40 10.11
C ALA A 80 4.33 -14.02 9.45
N PHE A 81 5.52 -13.76 8.88
CA PHE A 81 5.79 -12.56 8.10
C PHE A 81 4.96 -12.53 6.81
N ALA A 82 4.79 -13.68 6.15
CA ALA A 82 3.96 -13.80 4.96
C ALA A 82 2.49 -13.49 5.22
N LEU A 83 1.95 -13.93 6.36
CA LEU A 83 0.57 -13.69 6.78
C LEU A 83 0.34 -12.22 7.15
N GLY A 84 1.26 -11.60 7.90
CA GLY A 84 1.19 -10.16 8.17
C GLY A 84 1.16 -9.33 6.89
N ARG A 85 1.99 -9.70 5.92
CA ARG A 85 2.06 -9.07 4.59
C ARG A 85 0.82 -9.31 3.73
N LEU A 86 0.21 -10.49 3.80
CA LEU A 86 -1.07 -10.75 3.16
C LEU A 86 -2.18 -9.85 3.71
N TYR A 87 -2.21 -9.67 5.04
CA TYR A 87 -3.17 -8.78 5.71
C TYR A 87 -2.94 -7.30 5.36
N SER A 88 -1.69 -6.83 5.41
CA SER A 88 -1.27 -5.47 5.02
C SER A 88 -1.58 -5.16 3.55
N ASP A 89 -1.18 -6.03 2.62
CA ASP A 89 -1.04 -5.66 1.21
C ASP A 89 -2.25 -6.07 0.33
N LYS A 90 -3.15 -6.92 0.86
CA LYS A 90 -4.29 -7.52 0.11
C LYS A 90 -5.62 -7.54 0.84
N LEU A 91 -5.65 -7.41 2.16
CA LEU A 91 -6.89 -7.41 2.96
C LEU A 91 -7.14 -6.07 3.69
N ASP A 92 -6.21 -5.12 3.59
CA ASP A 92 -6.22 -3.77 4.20
C ASP A 92 -6.46 -3.76 5.74
N ASP A 93 -6.16 -4.89 6.39
CA ASP A 93 -6.32 -5.07 7.84
C ASP A 93 -4.95 -4.97 8.52
N TRP A 94 -4.54 -3.71 8.75
CA TRP A 94 -3.30 -3.44 9.46
C TRP A 94 -3.30 -3.97 10.90
N ALA A 95 -4.46 -4.03 11.58
CA ALA A 95 -4.54 -4.47 12.96
C ALA A 95 -4.20 -5.97 13.09
N THR A 96 -4.74 -6.81 12.21
CA THR A 96 -4.34 -8.22 12.13
C THR A 96 -2.92 -8.37 11.58
N ALA A 97 -2.52 -7.54 10.59
CA ALA A 97 -1.15 -7.56 10.06
C ALA A 97 -0.10 -7.34 11.17
N GLU A 98 -0.30 -6.34 12.02
CA GLU A 98 0.60 -5.97 13.11
C GLU A 98 0.80 -7.11 14.12
N VAL A 99 -0.25 -7.86 14.44
CA VAL A 99 -0.16 -9.04 15.33
C VAL A 99 0.76 -10.11 14.73
N TRP A 100 0.63 -10.40 13.43
CA TRP A 100 1.48 -11.38 12.76
C TRP A 100 2.92 -10.89 12.56
N TYR A 101 3.12 -9.59 12.30
CA TYR A 101 4.46 -9.00 12.24
C TYR A 101 5.16 -8.98 13.60
N ARG A 102 4.46 -8.63 14.70
CA ARG A 102 5.04 -8.70 16.06
C ARG A 102 5.49 -10.13 16.41
N ARG A 103 4.70 -11.14 16.03
CA ARG A 103 5.12 -12.55 16.17
C ARG A 103 6.35 -12.88 15.32
N ALA A 104 6.34 -12.52 14.05
CA ALA A 104 7.48 -12.76 13.16
C ALA A 104 8.77 -12.05 13.64
N ALA A 105 8.66 -10.84 14.17
CA ALA A 105 9.77 -10.10 14.76
C ALA A 105 10.31 -10.79 16.02
N ALA A 106 9.43 -11.31 16.89
CA ALA A 106 9.84 -12.14 18.03
C ALA A 106 10.55 -13.44 17.60
N ASP A 107 10.16 -14.01 16.45
CA ASP A 107 10.86 -15.13 15.78
C ASP A 107 12.13 -14.69 14.99
N GLY A 108 12.61 -13.45 15.18
CA GLY A 108 13.84 -12.91 14.58
C GLY A 108 13.75 -12.46 13.11
N ARG A 109 12.54 -12.22 12.57
CA ARG A 109 12.36 -11.71 11.20
C ARG A 109 12.57 -10.20 11.14
N TRP A 110 13.77 -9.77 10.78
CA TRP A 110 14.11 -8.35 10.62
C TRP A 110 13.17 -7.59 9.66
N GLN A 111 12.66 -8.23 8.60
CA GLN A 111 11.70 -7.61 7.68
C GLN A 111 10.35 -7.30 8.36
N ALA A 112 9.99 -8.06 9.40
CA ALA A 112 8.79 -7.77 10.18
C ALA A 112 9.00 -6.58 11.12
N GLU A 113 10.20 -6.43 11.71
CA GLU A 113 10.54 -5.21 12.46
C GLU A 113 10.56 -3.96 11.58
N GLU A 114 11.14 -4.04 10.37
CA GLU A 114 11.19 -2.94 9.40
C GLU A 114 9.77 -2.49 9.04
N ARG A 115 8.91 -3.44 8.64
CA ARG A 115 7.51 -3.17 8.32
C ARG A 115 6.72 -2.62 9.51
N LEU A 116 7.03 -3.03 10.75
CA LEU A 116 6.45 -2.43 11.96
C LEU A 116 6.90 -0.97 12.19
N LYS A 117 8.15 -0.62 11.85
CA LYS A 117 8.69 0.74 11.94
C LYS A 117 8.07 1.68 10.89
N GLU A 118 7.71 1.16 9.71
CA GLU A 118 6.97 1.89 8.67
C GLU A 118 5.49 2.18 9.05
N GLY A 119 4.86 1.26 9.77
CA GLY A 119 3.45 1.34 10.14
C GLY A 119 2.47 1.04 9.00
N PRO A 120 1.17 1.40 9.15
CA PRO A 120 0.15 1.13 8.14
C PRO A 120 0.46 1.84 6.81
N PRO A 121 0.05 1.26 5.66
CA PRO A 121 0.19 1.91 4.36
C PRO A 121 -0.27 3.37 4.37
N GLY A 122 0.58 4.28 3.91
CA GLY A 122 0.29 5.72 3.90
C GLY A 122 0.45 6.47 5.23
N ALA A 123 0.85 5.84 6.34
CA ALA A 123 1.07 6.51 7.63
C ALA A 123 2.05 7.69 7.53
N VAL A 124 3.20 7.47 6.88
CA VAL A 124 4.26 8.47 6.69
C VAL A 124 3.81 9.68 5.86
N ARG A 125 2.78 9.53 5.01
CA ARG A 125 2.20 10.67 4.28
C ARG A 125 1.41 11.56 5.25
N ARG A 126 0.45 10.98 5.98
CA ARG A 126 -0.36 11.71 6.97
C ARG A 126 0.52 12.45 7.98
N GLN A 127 1.49 11.78 8.59
CA GLN A 127 2.41 12.40 9.55
C GLN A 127 3.16 13.63 9.00
N ARG A 128 3.43 13.71 7.69
CA ARG A 128 4.04 14.89 7.06
C ARG A 128 3.02 15.99 6.75
N GLU A 129 1.80 15.62 6.38
CA GLU A 129 0.68 16.56 6.16
C GLU A 129 0.24 17.18 7.50
N ASP A 130 0.10 16.37 8.55
CA ASP A 130 -0.20 16.76 9.92
C ASP A 130 0.88 17.72 10.48
N ALA A 131 2.16 17.33 10.40
CA ALA A 131 3.27 18.16 10.89
C ALA A 131 3.45 19.47 10.10
N MET A 132 3.18 19.47 8.80
CA MET A 132 3.16 20.69 7.98
C MET A 132 2.03 21.63 8.41
N PHE A 133 0.87 21.08 8.78
CA PHE A 133 -0.27 21.86 9.27
C PHE A 133 0.03 22.52 10.63
N ASP A 134 0.52 21.75 11.61
CA ASP A 134 0.94 22.29 12.91
C ASP A 134 2.03 23.36 12.78
N GLN A 135 3.02 23.15 11.90
CA GLN A 135 4.07 24.14 11.68
C GLN A 135 3.48 25.45 11.09
N SER A 136 2.55 25.35 10.13
CA SER A 136 1.83 26.52 9.59
C SER A 136 0.92 27.24 10.61
N ALA A 137 0.39 26.52 11.61
CA ALA A 137 -0.39 27.10 12.69
C ALA A 137 0.48 27.86 13.69
N SER A 138 1.72 27.40 13.91
CA SER A 138 2.70 28.04 14.80
C SER A 138 3.42 29.25 14.18
N ASP A 139 3.52 29.32 12.85
CA ASP A 139 4.12 30.45 12.11
C ASP A 139 3.13 31.61 11.84
N GLN A 140 1.87 31.50 12.29
CA GLN A 140 0.93 32.61 12.20
C GLN A 140 1.41 33.78 13.08
N PRO A 141 1.63 34.99 12.51
CA PRO A 141 2.10 36.13 13.28
C PRO A 141 1.04 36.50 14.33
N ARG A 142 1.41 36.37 15.61
CA ARG A 142 0.54 36.79 16.73
C ARG A 142 0.10 38.24 16.48
N PRO A 143 -1.21 38.56 16.50
CA PRO A 143 -1.66 39.92 16.27
C PRO A 143 -1.03 40.84 17.32
N ASN A 144 -0.22 41.78 16.84
CA ASN A 144 0.49 42.73 17.66
C ASN A 144 -0.51 43.66 18.36
N ALA A 145 -0.70 43.47 19.66
CA ALA A 145 -1.54 44.31 20.51
C ALA A 145 -0.95 45.72 20.67
N GLY A 146 -1.03 46.52 19.60
CA GLY A 146 -0.22 47.72 19.44
C GLY A 146 -0.67 48.71 18.34
N THR A 147 -1.87 48.56 17.77
CA THR A 147 -2.47 49.61 16.91
C THR A 147 -3.92 49.89 17.32
N ALA A 148 -4.09 50.92 18.13
CA ALA A 148 -5.38 51.56 18.39
C ALA A 148 -5.45 52.94 17.71
N ALA A 149 -6.67 53.41 17.49
CA ALA A 149 -7.08 54.73 16.99
C ALA A 149 -7.23 54.92 15.45
N ALA A 150 -8.37 55.54 15.10
CA ALA A 150 -8.81 56.09 13.80
C ALA A 150 -8.92 55.14 12.59
N GLY A 151 -10.03 55.14 11.83
CA GLY A 151 -11.31 55.83 12.03
C GLY A 151 -12.24 55.78 10.80
N SER A 152 -13.54 55.97 11.03
CA SER A 152 -14.60 56.26 10.04
C SER A 152 -14.79 55.32 8.83
N SER A 153 -15.80 54.46 8.97
CA SER A 153 -16.90 54.28 8.01
C SER A 153 -16.72 54.67 6.54
N CYS A 154 -16.85 53.69 5.63
CA CYS A 154 -17.63 53.92 4.41
C CYS A 154 -18.35 52.64 3.93
N LEU A 155 -19.56 52.81 3.40
CA LEU A 155 -20.39 51.77 2.81
C LEU A 155 -19.93 51.39 1.39
N MET A 156 -20.54 50.30 0.91
CA MET A 156 -20.73 49.83 -0.48
C MET A 156 -20.64 50.85 -1.65
N ILE A 157 -20.54 50.29 -2.88
CA ILE A 157 -20.62 50.95 -4.21
C ILE A 157 -19.31 51.74 -4.51
N VAL A 158 -18.71 51.89 -5.70
CA VAL A 158 -18.92 51.57 -7.15
C VAL A 158 -17.58 50.94 -7.68
N VAL A 159 -17.29 50.42 -8.89
CA VAL A 159 -17.84 50.32 -10.28
C VAL A 159 -17.36 48.94 -10.82
N LEU A 160 -18.03 48.10 -11.65
CA LEU A 160 -19.16 48.20 -12.59
C LEU A 160 -18.81 48.62 -14.05
N VAL A 161 -17.83 47.97 -14.71
CA VAL A 161 -17.58 48.11 -16.17
C VAL A 161 -17.51 46.74 -16.85
N SER A 162 -18.66 46.19 -17.24
CA SER A 162 -18.78 44.93 -17.99
C SER A 162 -20.00 44.93 -18.95
N VAL A 163 -20.00 45.80 -19.97
CA VAL A 163 -20.99 45.78 -21.08
C VAL A 163 -20.32 46.22 -22.40
N LEU A 164 -20.65 45.55 -23.50
CA LEU A 164 -20.23 45.83 -24.90
C LEU A 164 -20.96 47.06 -25.50
N PRO A 165 -20.43 47.76 -26.54
CA PRO A 165 -20.30 47.29 -27.95
C PRO A 165 -18.91 47.60 -28.56
N MET A 166 -18.44 47.02 -29.68
CA MET A 166 -19.01 46.71 -31.00
C MET A 166 -19.22 47.93 -31.92
N LEU A 167 -18.94 47.74 -33.21
CA LEU A 167 -18.99 48.69 -34.35
C LEU A 167 -17.83 49.70 -34.50
N ALA A 168 -17.48 49.95 -35.78
CA ALA A 168 -16.82 51.15 -36.33
C ALA A 168 -15.33 51.41 -35.96
N LEU A 169 -14.44 51.83 -36.89
CA LEU A 169 -14.53 51.89 -38.37
C LEU A 169 -13.13 52.08 -39.00
N LEU A 170 -12.83 51.34 -40.08
CA LEU A 170 -11.83 51.64 -41.14
C LEU A 170 -10.33 51.85 -40.76
N LEU A 171 -9.48 51.76 -41.81
CA LEU A 171 -8.02 51.93 -41.81
C LEU A 171 -7.28 50.83 -41.00
N SER A 172 -6.36 50.04 -41.54
CA SER A 172 -5.41 50.33 -42.63
C SER A 172 -4.96 49.08 -43.43
N PHE A 173 -4.73 49.28 -44.73
CA PHE A 173 -3.73 48.60 -45.59
C PHE A 173 -3.82 47.08 -45.87
N ASN A 174 -4.62 46.78 -46.91
CA ASN A 174 -4.28 45.97 -48.10
C ASN A 174 -3.04 46.55 -48.85
N PRO A 175 -2.41 45.95 -49.90
CA PRO A 175 -2.47 44.62 -50.55
C PRO A 175 -1.11 43.85 -50.37
N LEU A 176 -0.70 42.78 -51.09
CA LEU A 176 -1.00 42.19 -52.42
C LEU A 176 -1.07 40.65 -52.36
#